data_AF-A0A5J4PRJ7-F1
#
_entry.id   AF-A0A5J4PRJ7-F1
#
_cell.length_a   1.000
_cell.length_b   1.000
_cell.length_c   1.000
_cell.angle_alpha   90.00
_cell.angle_beta   90.00
_cell.angle_gamma   90.00
#
_symmetry.space_group_name_H-M   'P 1'
#
loop_
_entity.id
_entity.type
_entity.pdbx_description
1 polymer ?
#
loop_
_entity_poly.entity_id
_entity_poly.type
_entity_poly.pdbx_seq_one_letter_code
_entity_poly.pdbx_strand_id
1 'polypeptide(L)'
;MRQLPSDFMFQLTELEFQNLMSQSVISSWGGRRKLPLAFTEQGLAMLSGILNSDIAIEVNIQIMRAFVTLRQFALGYTELKQQLDSFMLDTNLQFNEIYQALTELAEQKKIETKRKPIGFKVYEQE
;
A
#
# COMPACT_ATOMS: atom_id res chain seq x y z
N MET A 1 1.41 -23.71 -35.17
CA MET A 1 1.28 -22.58 -34.22
C MET A 1 2.65 -21.95 -34.05
N ARG A 2 2.81 -20.65 -34.33
CA ARG A 2 4.01 -19.93 -33.87
C ARG A 2 3.97 -19.92 -32.35
N GLN A 3 5.02 -20.41 -31.70
CA GLN A 3 5.12 -20.33 -30.24
C GLN A 3 5.21 -18.86 -29.84
N LEU A 4 4.36 -18.45 -28.90
CA LEU A 4 4.50 -17.16 -28.25
C LEU A 4 5.82 -17.17 -27.46
N PRO A 5 6.63 -16.10 -27.54
CA PRO A 5 7.84 -16.00 -26.73
C PRO A 5 7.52 -16.14 -25.23
N SER A 6 8.46 -16.67 -24.45
CA SER A 6 8.27 -16.98 -23.03
C SER A 6 7.87 -15.76 -22.20
N ASP A 7 8.31 -14.57 -22.59
CA ASP A 7 8.14 -13.34 -21.81
C ASP A 7 6.70 -12.79 -21.85
N PHE A 8 5.85 -13.37 -22.70
CA PHE A 8 4.44 -13.01 -22.84
C PHE A 8 3.51 -13.79 -21.91
N MET A 9 4.05 -14.74 -21.15
CA MET A 9 3.29 -15.56 -20.22
C MET A 9 4.07 -15.78 -18.94
N PHE A 10 3.35 -15.96 -17.83
CA PHE A 10 3.93 -16.34 -16.56
C PHE A 10 3.08 -17.43 -15.91
N GLN A 11 3.69 -18.22 -15.04
CA GLN A 11 2.97 -19.26 -14.31
C GLN A 11 2.33 -18.66 -13.06
N LEU A 12 1.04 -18.93 -12.86
CA LEU A 12 0.36 -18.52 -11.64
C LEU A 12 0.91 -19.25 -10.44
N THR A 13 0.91 -18.59 -9.29
CA THR A 13 1.16 -19.23 -8.00
C THR A 13 -0.01 -20.12 -7.58
N GLU A 14 0.23 -21.05 -6.65
CA GLU A 14 -0.83 -21.90 -6.10
C GLU A 14 -1.94 -21.06 -5.46
N LEU A 15 -1.58 -20.01 -4.73
CA LEU A 15 -2.53 -19.12 -4.06
C LEU A 15 -3.42 -18.38 -5.05
N GLU A 16 -2.83 -17.79 -6.10
CA GLU A 16 -3.59 -17.11 -7.16
C GLU A 16 -4.51 -18.09 -7.88
N PHE A 17 -4.03 -19.30 -8.19
CA PHE A 17 -4.82 -20.31 -8.86
C PHE A 17 -6.02 -20.76 -8.02
N GLN A 18 -5.83 -20.97 -6.71
CA GLN A 18 -6.91 -21.33 -5.79
C GLN A 18 -8.01 -20.26 -5.74
N ASN A 19 -7.65 -18.97 -5.75
CA ASN A 19 -8.61 -17.86 -5.79
C ASN A 19 -9.43 -17.82 -7.09
N LEU A 20 -8.85 -18.30 -8.20
CA LEU A 20 -9.51 -18.36 -9.50
C LEU A 20 -10.31 -19.65 -9.71
N MET A 21 -10.13 -20.65 -8.85
CA MET A 21 -10.88 -21.89 -8.96
C MET A 21 -12.31 -21.71 -8.45
N SER A 22 -13.26 -22.12 -9.27
CA SER A 22 -14.66 -22.21 -8.86
C SER A 22 -14.79 -23.19 -7.70
N GLN A 23 -15.50 -22.80 -6.65
CA GLN A 23 -15.78 -23.67 -5.51
C GLN A 23 -16.85 -24.75 -5.83
N SER A 24 -17.67 -24.52 -6.86
CA SER A 24 -18.82 -25.38 -7.18
C SER A 24 -18.64 -26.23 -8.44
N VAL A 25 -17.73 -25.86 -9.34
CA VAL A 25 -17.60 -26.47 -10.67
C VAL A 25 -16.21 -27.11 -10.87
N ILE A 26 -15.61 -27.60 -9.78
CA ILE A 26 -14.33 -28.31 -9.81
C ILE A 26 -14.55 -29.82 -9.87
N SER A 27 -13.76 -30.51 -10.70
CA SER A 27 -13.86 -31.97 -10.78
C SER A 27 -13.40 -32.60 -9.47
N SER A 28 -14.12 -33.61 -9.00
CA SER A 28 -13.77 -34.41 -7.83
C SER A 28 -12.59 -35.36 -8.10
N TRP A 29 -12.31 -35.65 -9.36
CA TRP A 29 -11.19 -36.49 -9.79
C TRP A 29 -10.47 -35.82 -10.97
N GLY A 30 -9.16 -35.59 -10.85
CA GLY A 30 -8.32 -35.11 -11.94
C GLY A 30 -8.25 -33.59 -12.14
N GLY A 31 -7.90 -32.84 -11.08
CA GLY A 31 -7.51 -31.44 -11.22
C GLY A 31 -6.27 -31.24 -12.11
N ARG A 32 -6.03 -30.00 -12.56
CA ARG A 32 -4.82 -29.64 -13.31
C ARG A 32 -3.57 -29.98 -12.48
N ARG A 33 -2.75 -30.92 -12.96
CA ARG A 33 -1.48 -31.33 -12.31
C ARG A 33 -0.36 -30.28 -12.39
N LYS A 34 -0.51 -29.28 -13.27
CA LYS A 34 0.42 -28.16 -13.42
C LYS A 34 -0.34 -26.86 -13.31
N LEU A 35 0.27 -25.89 -12.63
CA LEU A 35 -0.28 -24.53 -12.52
C LEU A 35 -0.40 -23.92 -13.92
N PRO A 36 -1.53 -23.24 -14.19
CA PRO A 36 -1.76 -22.64 -15.49
C PRO A 36 -0.80 -21.48 -15.77
N LEU A 37 -0.55 -21.26 -17.06
CA LEU A 37 0.08 -20.04 -17.55
C LEU A 37 -0.99 -18.96 -17.76
N ALA A 38 -0.68 -17.74 -17.35
CA ALA A 38 -1.43 -16.53 -17.62
C ALA A 38 -0.63 -15.62 -18.56
N PHE A 39 -1.33 -14.82 -19.35
CA PHE A 39 -0.71 -13.88 -20.28
C PHE A 39 -0.32 -12.57 -19.58
N THR A 40 0.80 -11.99 -19.99
CA THR A 40 1.14 -10.60 -19.66
C THR A 40 0.32 -9.63 -20.51
N GLU A 41 0.32 -8.34 -20.16
CA GLU A 41 -0.37 -7.30 -20.92
C GLU A 41 0.04 -7.30 -22.39
N GLN A 42 1.36 -7.37 -22.64
CA GLN A 42 1.91 -7.43 -24.00
C GLN A 42 1.51 -8.75 -24.69
N GLY A 43 1.30 -9.82 -23.92
CA GLY A 43 0.92 -11.13 -24.45
C GLY A 43 -0.52 -11.15 -24.92
N LEU A 44 -1.39 -10.51 -24.16
CA LEU A 44 -2.77 -10.28 -24.55
C LEU A 44 -2.89 -9.38 -25.79
N ALA A 45 -2.07 -8.32 -25.85
CA ALA A 45 -2.00 -7.46 -27.03
C ALA A 45 -1.60 -8.27 -28.28
N MET A 46 -0.67 -9.22 -28.16
CA MET A 46 -0.30 -10.11 -29.27
C MET A 46 -1.42 -11.10 -29.65
N LEU A 47 -2.20 -11.58 -28.69
CA LEU A 47 -3.36 -12.44 -28.97
C LEU A 47 -4.46 -11.73 -29.76
N SER A 48 -4.56 -10.40 -29.68
CA SER A 48 -5.52 -9.60 -30.46
C SER A 48 -5.39 -9.83 -31.97
N GLY A 49 -4.17 -10.05 -32.46
CA GLY A 49 -3.92 -10.31 -33.88
C GLY A 49 -4.20 -11.75 -34.31
N ILE A 50 -4.39 -12.67 -33.36
CA ILE A 50 -4.65 -14.09 -33.60
C ILE A 50 -6.15 -14.39 -33.48
N LEU A 51 -6.82 -13.73 -32.53
CA LEU A 51 -8.24 -13.93 -32.23
C LEU A 51 -9.08 -12.90 -33.00
N ASN A 52 -9.63 -13.31 -34.15
CA ASN A 52 -10.40 -12.44 -35.05
C ASN A 52 -11.93 -12.55 -34.88
N SER A 53 -12.44 -13.09 -33.77
CA SER A 53 -13.89 -13.10 -33.53
C SER A 53 -14.34 -11.81 -32.86
N ASP A 54 -15.55 -11.34 -33.18
CA ASP A 54 -16.10 -10.09 -32.63
C ASP A 54 -16.12 -10.10 -31.09
N ILE A 55 -16.47 -11.25 -30.50
CA ILE A 55 -16.46 -11.46 -29.04
C ILE A 55 -15.05 -11.33 -28.48
N ALA A 56 -14.04 -11.92 -29.13
CA ALA A 56 -12.67 -11.86 -28.64
C ALA A 56 -12.09 -10.44 -28.73
N ILE A 57 -12.45 -9.69 -29.78
CA ILE A 57 -12.07 -8.28 -29.94
C ILE A 57 -12.66 -7.44 -28.81
N GLU A 58 -13.95 -7.60 -28.52
CA GLU A 58 -14.64 -6.85 -27.46
C GLU A 58 -14.03 -7.15 -26.08
N VAL A 59 -13.84 -8.42 -25.75
CA VAL A 59 -13.25 -8.83 -24.47
C VAL A 59 -11.83 -8.27 -24.31
N ASN A 60 -11.02 -8.27 -25.38
CA ASN A 60 -9.67 -7.73 -25.33
C ASN A 60 -9.67 -6.22 -25.05
N ILE A 61 -10.56 -5.46 -25.69
CA ILE A 61 -10.73 -4.03 -25.41
C ILE A 61 -11.07 -3.79 -23.94
N GLN A 62 -11.98 -4.57 -23.37
CA GLN A 62 -12.35 -4.44 -21.96
C GLN A 62 -11.17 -4.73 -21.02
N ILE A 63 -10.43 -5.82 -21.29
CA ILE A 63 -9.27 -6.18 -20.48
C ILE A 63 -8.20 -5.08 -20.55
N MET A 64 -7.87 -4.56 -21.73
CA MET A 64 -6.90 -3.47 -21.89
C MET A 64 -7.31 -2.20 -21.12
N ARG A 65 -8.60 -1.83 -21.16
CA ARG A 65 -9.12 -0.69 -20.37
C ARG A 65 -8.93 -0.89 -18.87
N ALA A 66 -9.19 -2.10 -18.37
CA ALA A 66 -8.99 -2.44 -16.97
C ALA A 66 -7.51 -2.31 -16.57
N PHE A 67 -6.58 -2.81 -17.39
CA PHE A 67 -5.14 -2.70 -17.13
C PHE A 67 -4.64 -1.25 -17.14
N VAL A 68 -5.07 -0.42 -18.10
CA VAL A 68 -4.73 1.02 -18.12
C VAL A 68 -5.20 1.71 -16.85
N THR A 69 -6.42 1.41 -16.41
CA THR A 69 -7.00 1.96 -15.18
C THR A 69 -6.19 1.52 -13.95
N LEU A 70 -5.88 0.23 -13.84
CA LEU A 70 -5.07 -0.32 -12.75
C LEU A 70 -3.67 0.32 -12.69
N ARG A 71 -3.05 0.55 -13.85
CA ARG A 71 -1.75 1.23 -13.93
C ARG A 71 -1.84 2.69 -13.48
N GLN A 72 -2.90 3.41 -13.85
CA GLN A 72 -3.13 4.77 -13.37
C GLN A 72 -3.28 4.80 -11.85
N PHE A 73 -4.02 3.85 -11.26
CA PHE A 73 -4.11 3.70 -9.80
C PHE A 73 -2.75 3.39 -9.15
N ALA A 74 -1.98 2.47 -9.74
CA ALA A 74 -0.66 2.11 -9.21
C ALA A 74 0.33 3.29 -9.26
N LEU A 75 0.29 4.12 -10.30
CA LEU A 75 1.11 5.33 -10.40
C LEU A 75 0.65 6.40 -9.40
N GLY A 76 -0.66 6.64 -9.27
CA GLY A 76 -1.22 7.57 -8.29
C GLY A 76 -0.85 7.23 -6.85
N TYR A 77 -0.63 5.95 -6.52
CA TYR A 77 -0.17 5.52 -5.19
C TYR A 77 1.20 6.09 -4.81
N THR A 78 2.12 6.24 -5.77
CA THR A 78 3.45 6.79 -5.48
C THR A 78 3.39 8.28 -5.13
N GLU A 79 2.62 9.06 -5.88
CA GLU A 79 2.39 10.47 -5.61
C GLU A 79 1.63 10.67 -4.29
N LEU A 80 0.57 9.89 -4.06
CA LEU A 80 -0.18 9.92 -2.80
C LEU A 80 0.71 9.56 -1.60
N LYS A 81 1.57 8.55 -1.73
CA LYS A 81 2.53 8.17 -0.70
C LYS A 81 3.51 9.31 -0.40
N GLN A 82 4.04 9.96 -1.43
CA GLN A 82 4.93 11.11 -1.26
C GLN A 82 4.25 12.29 -0.54
N GLN A 83 3.00 12.61 -0.90
CA GLN A 83 2.22 13.65 -0.23
C GLN A 83 1.95 13.31 1.25
N LEU A 84 1.66 12.02 1.53
CA LEU A 84 1.45 11.56 2.90
C LEU A 84 2.74 11.64 3.73
N ASP A 85 3.88 11.25 3.16
CA ASP A 85 5.18 11.32 3.81
C ASP A 85 5.56 12.79 4.12
N SER A 86 5.33 13.72 3.19
CA SER A 86 5.57 15.16 3.43
C SER A 86 4.64 15.73 4.50
N PHE A 87 3.35 15.38 4.46
CA PHE A 87 2.39 15.83 5.47
C PHE A 87 2.77 15.33 6.86
N MET A 88 3.17 14.06 6.99
CA MET A 88 3.63 13.49 8.26
C MET A 88 4.88 14.20 8.80
N LEU A 89 5.80 14.61 7.92
CA LEU A 89 6.98 15.40 8.33
C LEU A 89 6.57 16.75 8.92
N ASP A 90 5.71 17.50 8.21
CA ASP A 90 5.24 18.82 8.64
C ASP A 90 4.47 18.74 9.96
N THR A 91 3.62 17.72 10.11
CA THR A 91 2.82 17.53 11.33
C THR A 91 3.72 17.18 12.52
N ASN A 92 4.75 16.34 12.33
CA ASN A 92 5.72 16.02 13.38
C ASN A 92 6.52 17.25 13.84
N LEU A 93 6.84 18.18 12.94
CA LEU A 93 7.48 19.45 13.30
C LEU A 93 6.57 20.30 14.19
N GLN A 94 5.28 20.42 13.84
CA GLN A 94 4.30 21.15 14.64
C GLN A 94 4.09 20.52 16.03
N PHE A 95 4.09 19.19 16.13
CA PHE A 95 3.99 18.50 17.42
C PHE A 95 5.19 18.77 18.34
N ASN A 96 6.40 18.91 17.79
CA ASN A 96 7.58 19.22 18.60
C ASN A 96 7.47 20.58 19.31
N GLU A 97 6.97 21.61 18.62
CA GLU A 97 6.78 22.94 19.22
C GLU A 97 5.75 22.90 20.35
N ILE A 98 4.65 22.17 20.15
CA ILE A 98 3.63 21.97 21.19
C ILE A 98 4.23 21.21 22.39
N TYR A 99 5.00 20.16 22.15
CA TYR A 99 5.67 19.40 23.20
C TYR A 99 6.66 20.26 24.00
N GLN A 100 7.45 21.10 23.32
CA GLN A 100 8.38 22.02 23.98
C GLN A 100 7.62 23.03 24.86
N ALA A 101 6.58 23.66 24.34
CA ALA A 101 5.76 24.61 25.08
C ALA A 101 5.11 23.98 26.32
N LEU A 102 4.58 22.76 26.19
CA LEU A 102 3.99 22.02 27.32
C LEU A 102 5.05 21.64 28.37
N THR A 103 6.25 21.26 27.94
CA THR A 103 7.36 20.90 28.84
C THR A 103 7.86 22.12 29.60
N GLU A 104 8.01 23.25 28.93
CA GLU A 104 8.42 24.53 29.54
C GLU A 104 7.38 25.01 30.56
N LEU A 105 6.09 24.96 30.23
CA LEU A 105 4.99 25.26 31.15
C LEU A 105 4.98 24.32 32.37
N ALA A 106 5.27 23.04 32.16
CA ALA A 106 5.36 22.06 33.24
C ALA A 106 6.57 22.31 34.17
N GLU A 107 7.70 22.77 33.62
CA GLU A 107 8.90 23.13 34.38
C GLU A 107 8.72 24.44 35.17
N GLN A 108 8.10 25.46 34.56
CA GLN A 108 7.76 26.72 35.24
C GLN A 108 6.87 26.47 36.46
N LYS A 109 5.87 25.59 36.33
CA LYS A 109 4.99 25.20 37.45
C LYS A 109 5.75 24.52 38.60
N LYS A 110 6.82 23.74 38.32
CA LYS A 110 7.67 23.18 39.38
C LYS A 110 8.45 24.27 40.12
N ILE A 111 8.93 25.31 39.43
CA ILE A 111 9.71 26.40 40.03
C ILE A 111 8.84 27.23 40.99
N GLU A 112 7.58 27.51 40.64
CA GLU A 112 6.65 28.25 41.51
C GLU A 112 6.28 27.50 42.82
N THR A 113 6.38 26.17 42.84
CA THR A 113 6.04 25.36 44.03
C THR A 113 7.10 25.37 45.13
N LYS A 114 8.33 25.84 44.88
CA LYS A 114 9.33 26.12 45.92
C LYS A 114 8.94 27.41 46.66
N ARG A 115 7.85 27.34 47.43
CA ARG A 115 7.42 28.44 48.30
C ARG A 115 8.52 28.72 49.32
N LYS A 116 8.97 29.97 49.41
CA LYS A 116 9.84 30.40 50.51
C LYS A 116 9.07 30.10 51.82
N PRO A 117 9.64 29.33 52.77
CA PRO A 117 8.97 29.12 54.04
C PRO A 117 8.78 30.49 54.70
N ILE A 118 7.52 30.85 54.96
CA ILE A 118 7.17 32.08 55.66
C ILE A 118 7.12 31.70 57.14
N GLY A 119 8.13 32.09 57.90
CA GLY A 119 8.26 31.78 59.32
C GLY A 119 9.56 32.31 59.92
N PHE A 120 9.62 32.37 61.25
CA PHE A 120 10.77 32.89 61.99
C PHE A 120 12.03 32.06 61.73
N LYS A 121 13.10 32.72 61.25
CA LYS A 121 14.44 32.13 61.21
C LYS A 121 15.03 32.19 62.61
N VAL A 122 15.14 31.03 63.25
CA VAL A 122 15.89 30.91 64.50
C VAL A 122 17.36 30.99 64.13
N TYR A 123 18.04 32.03 64.60
CA TYR A 123 19.50 32.10 64.55
C TYR A 123 20.03 31.36 65.77
N GLU A 124 20.74 30.25 65.56
CA GLU A 124 21.51 29.62 66.63
C GLU A 124 22.67 30.57 67.00
N GLN A 125 22.65 31.04 68.25
CA GLN A 125 23.79 31.68 68.89
C GLN A 125 24.67 30.59 69.52
N GLU A 126 25.98 30.78 69.38
CA GLU A 126 27.10 29.94 69.85
C GLU A 126 26.98 29.43 71.29
#